data_AF-A0AAD5H269-F1
#
_entry.id   AF-A0AAD5H269-F1
#
_cell.length_a   1.000
_cell.length_b   1.000
_cell.length_c   1.000
_cell.angle_alpha   90.00
_cell.angle_beta   90.00
_cell.angle_gamma   90.00
#
_symmetry.space_group_name_H-M   'P 1'
#
loop_
_entity.id
_entity.type
_entity.pdbx_description
1 polymer ?
#
loop_
_entity_poly.entity_id
_entity_poly.type
_entity_poly.pdbx_seq_one_letter_code
_entity_poly.pdbx_strand_id
1 'polypeptide(L)'
;MLLQHAMPWQLPEFEREALEHARKLLTESEDYRGSIDLQSYIQLMDAKVLMCRFCLDDNGQERQGLTAHEERWCQILAMRVCLAQMICLVFLRTMEPGCIELLLRLAQSFKGCREPHLGLLYEMSTACLWYLIVAFNRPANAASEALIPLQAFLHSWELWAVAAELLVYYQRQQGFKPTMPAAEMHELFLLLKHALCSALQLSELGGEKKPLQLAAVEVARQLCCLNPTSTAFRFMLGSALRDAGDYTAAARVLRNVLQAAQASNAHLHTYKAAQVLILLREVGAEGQRVQLAEHRRLLEIAEHALKLCKPAVPVMEWRQQQHNEPDWNATCTKPKVGVVWKGTPYLVLANVKTYDRCCRECHDAPACRRFHVGPTGRFMFPTPSGALAAVTKRAGRAGGGVWQAGSKQG
;
A
#
# COMPACT_ATOMS: atom_id res chain seq x y z
N MET A 1 27.84 -20.44 -31.38
CA MET A 1 27.03 -20.52 -30.14
C MET A 1 25.96 -19.46 -30.26
N LEU A 2 24.75 -19.85 -30.70
CA LEU A 2 23.64 -18.94 -30.88
C LEU A 2 23.11 -18.57 -29.49
N LEU A 3 23.33 -17.34 -29.04
CA LEU A 3 22.60 -16.77 -27.92
C LEU A 3 21.13 -16.74 -28.32
N GLN A 4 20.39 -17.79 -27.96
CA GLN A 4 18.93 -17.75 -27.99
C GLN A 4 18.53 -16.49 -27.22
N HIS A 5 17.84 -15.58 -27.90
CA HIS A 5 17.34 -14.34 -27.33
C HIS A 5 16.32 -14.69 -26.23
N ALA A 6 16.81 -14.86 -25.00
CA ALA A 6 15.99 -14.93 -23.80
C ALA A 6 15.02 -13.74 -23.82
N MET A 7 13.73 -14.01 -23.61
CA MET A 7 12.69 -13.00 -23.70
C MET A 7 12.72 -12.17 -22.41
N PRO A 8 12.99 -10.87 -22.48
CA PRO A 8 13.21 -10.06 -21.29
C PRO A 8 12.04 -10.20 -20.30
N TRP A 9 12.37 -10.23 -19.00
CA TRP A 9 11.41 -10.25 -17.90
C TRP A 9 10.20 -9.35 -18.18
N GLN A 10 9.01 -9.88 -17.90
CA GLN A 10 7.75 -9.20 -18.11
C GLN A 10 7.04 -8.96 -16.79
N LEU A 11 6.43 -7.77 -16.68
CA LEU A 11 5.56 -7.43 -15.58
C LEU A 11 4.38 -8.42 -15.52
N PRO A 12 4.00 -8.93 -14.32
CA PRO A 12 2.83 -9.80 -14.20
C PRO A 12 1.61 -9.18 -14.86
N GLU A 13 0.79 -10.00 -15.53
CA GLU A 13 -0.33 -9.53 -16.36
C GLU A 13 -1.23 -8.51 -15.64
N PHE A 14 -1.60 -8.80 -14.40
CA PHE A 14 -2.40 -7.89 -13.57
C PHE A 14 -1.74 -6.53 -13.34
N GLU A 15 -0.44 -6.50 -13.06
CA GLU A 15 0.29 -5.24 -12.83
C GLU A 15 0.47 -4.46 -14.14
N ARG A 16 0.64 -5.17 -15.27
CA ARG A 16 0.68 -4.58 -16.61
C ARG A 16 -0.65 -3.93 -16.97
N GLU A 17 -1.76 -4.64 -16.80
CA GLU A 17 -3.11 -4.12 -17.03
C GLU A 17 -3.38 -2.90 -16.14
N ALA A 18 -2.98 -2.93 -14.87
CA ALA A 18 -3.13 -1.81 -13.95
C ALA A 18 -2.31 -0.59 -14.39
N LEU A 19 -1.06 -0.79 -14.83
CA LEU A 19 -0.22 0.28 -15.37
C LEU A 19 -0.79 0.89 -16.64
N GLU A 20 -1.26 0.07 -17.58
CA GLU A 20 -1.91 0.53 -18.81
C GLU A 20 -3.21 1.28 -18.51
N HIS A 21 -4.01 0.77 -17.58
CA HIS A 21 -5.24 1.43 -17.14
C HIS A 21 -4.96 2.78 -16.49
N ALA A 22 -3.94 2.87 -15.62
CA ALA A 22 -3.52 4.13 -15.01
C ALA A 22 -3.10 5.18 -16.05
N ARG A 23 -2.33 4.78 -17.06
CA ARG A 23 -1.95 5.65 -18.19
C ARG A 23 -3.17 6.12 -19.00
N LYS A 24 -4.11 5.21 -19.23
CA LYS A 24 -5.36 5.50 -19.93
C LYS A 24 -6.20 6.52 -19.15
N LEU A 25 -6.40 6.31 -17.84
CA LEU A 25 -7.14 7.24 -16.99
C LEU A 25 -6.52 8.64 -16.98
N LEU A 26 -5.19 8.72 -16.84
CA LEU A 26 -4.48 10.00 -16.83
C LEU A 26 -4.65 10.79 -18.14
N THR A 27 -4.80 10.09 -19.27
CA THR A 27 -4.91 10.69 -20.61
C THR A 27 -6.36 10.99 -21.00
N GLU A 28 -7.28 10.06 -20.72
CA GLU A 28 -8.64 10.07 -21.28
C GLU A 28 -9.71 10.55 -20.29
N SER A 29 -9.48 10.47 -18.98
CA SER A 29 -10.49 10.81 -17.99
C SER A 29 -10.32 12.23 -17.45
N GLU A 30 -11.41 13.00 -17.45
CA GLU A 30 -11.43 14.35 -16.87
C GLU A 30 -11.16 14.34 -15.35
N ASP A 31 -11.71 13.36 -14.63
CA ASP A 31 -11.54 13.20 -13.17
C ASP A 31 -10.09 12.92 -12.74
N TYR A 32 -9.27 12.43 -13.68
CA TYR A 32 -7.88 12.04 -13.44
C TYR A 32 -6.87 12.93 -14.15
N ARG A 33 -7.32 13.93 -14.91
CA ARG A 33 -6.44 14.82 -15.63
C ARG A 33 -5.51 15.53 -14.64
N GLY A 34 -4.21 15.39 -14.85
CA GLY A 34 -3.20 15.97 -13.97
C GLY A 34 -3.10 15.33 -12.59
N SER A 35 -3.71 14.15 -12.36
CA SER A 35 -3.65 13.46 -11.07
C SER A 35 -2.21 13.11 -10.70
N ILE A 36 -1.74 13.68 -9.58
CA ILE A 36 -0.39 13.42 -9.06
C ILE A 36 -0.24 11.98 -8.60
N ASP A 37 -1.27 11.38 -7.99
CA ASP A 37 -1.17 9.99 -7.51
C ASP A 37 -0.97 9.00 -8.66
N LEU A 38 -1.68 9.17 -9.79
CA LEU A 38 -1.48 8.34 -10.97
C LEU A 38 -0.09 8.54 -11.59
N GLN A 39 0.39 9.79 -11.65
CA GLN A 39 1.73 10.09 -12.15
C GLN A 39 2.80 9.42 -11.27
N SER A 40 2.70 9.53 -9.95
CA SER A 40 3.59 8.88 -9.00
C SER A 40 3.51 7.35 -9.09
N TYR A 41 2.31 6.78 -9.25
CA TYR A 41 2.13 5.35 -9.48
C TYR A 41 2.81 4.87 -10.78
N ILE A 42 2.61 5.58 -11.90
CA ILE A 42 3.24 5.24 -13.19
C ILE A 42 4.77 5.33 -13.07
N GLN A 43 5.29 6.40 -12.47
CA GLN A 43 6.73 6.58 -12.26
C GLN A 43 7.34 5.44 -11.42
N LEU A 44 6.65 5.03 -10.36
CA LEU A 44 7.06 3.90 -9.53
C LEU A 44 7.05 2.58 -10.30
N MET A 45 5.97 2.30 -11.05
CA MET A 45 5.88 1.08 -11.84
C MET A 45 6.93 1.04 -12.96
N ASP A 46 7.20 2.17 -13.62
CA ASP A 46 8.25 2.26 -14.63
C ASP A 46 9.65 2.06 -14.04
N ALA A 47 9.91 2.61 -12.86
CA ALA A 47 11.15 2.34 -12.13
C ALA A 47 11.27 0.86 -11.73
N LYS A 48 10.18 0.24 -11.25
CA LYS A 48 10.11 -1.19 -10.91
C LYS A 48 10.40 -2.06 -12.13
N VAL A 49 9.73 -1.79 -13.26
CA VAL A 49 9.92 -2.55 -14.52
C VAL A 49 11.36 -2.44 -15.01
N LEU A 50 11.94 -1.24 -14.98
CA LEU A 50 13.33 -1.03 -15.37
C LEU A 50 14.29 -1.86 -14.51
N MET A 51 14.11 -1.80 -13.19
CA MET A 51 14.92 -2.58 -12.25
C MET A 51 14.76 -4.09 -12.48
N CYS A 52 13.53 -4.60 -12.58
CA CYS A 52 13.29 -6.03 -12.75
C CYS A 52 13.85 -6.56 -14.07
N ARG A 53 13.66 -5.84 -15.19
CA ARG A 53 14.27 -6.21 -16.48
C ARG A 53 15.78 -6.25 -16.46
N PHE A 54 16.38 -5.39 -15.64
CA PHE A 54 17.82 -5.31 -15.54
C PHE A 54 18.39 -6.37 -14.61
N CYS A 55 17.72 -6.67 -13.50
CA CYS A 55 18.23 -7.51 -12.43
C CYS A 55 17.73 -8.97 -12.50
N LEU A 56 16.61 -9.24 -13.19
CA LEU A 56 15.98 -10.56 -13.26
C LEU A 56 16.06 -11.20 -14.64
N ASP A 57 16.09 -12.53 -14.64
CA ASP A 57 15.92 -13.34 -15.84
C ASP A 57 14.43 -13.53 -16.20
N ASP A 58 14.19 -14.29 -17.26
CA ASP A 58 12.85 -14.58 -17.79
C ASP A 58 11.95 -15.33 -16.79
N ASN A 59 12.55 -16.01 -15.81
CA ASN A 59 11.85 -16.75 -14.75
C ASN A 59 11.64 -15.91 -13.48
N GLY A 60 12.00 -14.63 -13.51
CA GLY A 60 11.96 -13.74 -12.34
C GLY A 60 13.01 -14.07 -11.29
N GLN A 61 14.03 -14.86 -11.64
CA GLN A 61 15.17 -15.18 -10.77
C GLN A 61 16.27 -14.15 -10.97
N GLU A 62 17.17 -14.04 -10.00
CA GLU A 62 18.35 -13.18 -10.13
C GLU A 62 19.21 -13.56 -11.34
N ARG A 63 19.53 -12.58 -12.19
CA ARG A 63 20.51 -12.78 -13.28
C ARG A 63 21.87 -13.14 -12.70
N GLN A 64 22.38 -14.29 -13.12
CA GLN A 64 23.72 -14.74 -12.73
C GLN A 64 24.80 -13.99 -13.50
N GLY A 65 25.95 -13.76 -12.85
CA GLY A 65 27.12 -13.19 -13.49
C GLY A 65 27.05 -11.69 -13.78
N LEU A 66 26.24 -10.93 -13.03
CA LEU A 66 26.28 -9.47 -13.08
C LEU A 66 27.69 -8.98 -12.77
N THR A 67 28.20 -8.06 -13.60
CA THR A 67 29.45 -7.37 -13.33
C THR A 67 29.32 -6.43 -12.14
N ALA A 68 30.42 -6.06 -11.50
CA ALA A 68 30.39 -5.08 -10.39
C ALA A 68 29.78 -3.72 -10.81
N HIS A 69 29.86 -3.35 -12.09
CA HIS A 69 29.20 -2.17 -12.65
C HIS A 69 27.68 -2.34 -12.66
N GLU A 70 27.19 -3.48 -13.14
CA GLU A 70 25.75 -3.79 -13.18
C GLU A 70 25.17 -3.94 -11.77
N GLU A 71 25.89 -4.58 -10.84
CA GLU A 71 25.47 -4.70 -9.44
C GLU A 71 25.24 -3.32 -8.78
N ARG A 72 26.18 -2.38 -8.97
CA ARG A 72 26.03 -1.00 -8.49
C ARG A 72 24.87 -0.29 -9.14
N TRP A 73 24.60 -0.55 -10.41
CA TRP A 73 23.45 0.04 -11.09
C TRP A 73 22.13 -0.55 -10.59
N CYS A 74 22.04 -1.85 -10.31
CA CYS A 74 20.89 -2.46 -9.62
C CYS A 74 20.61 -1.78 -8.28
N GLN A 75 21.64 -1.44 -7.49
CA GLN A 75 21.46 -0.71 -6.22
C GLN A 75 20.87 0.70 -6.42
N ILE A 76 21.35 1.45 -7.43
CA ILE A 76 20.80 2.77 -7.77
C ILE A 76 19.34 2.66 -8.21
N LEU A 77 19.00 1.68 -9.04
CA LEU A 77 17.63 1.43 -9.47
C LEU A 77 16.71 1.09 -8.28
N ALA A 78 17.18 0.25 -7.35
CA ALA A 78 16.43 -0.09 -6.14
C ALA A 78 16.20 1.11 -5.22
N MET A 79 17.20 1.98 -5.04
CA MET A 79 17.03 3.23 -4.28
C MET A 79 15.98 4.14 -4.92
N ARG A 80 15.96 4.26 -6.26
CA ARG A 80 14.94 5.04 -6.98
C ARG A 80 13.54 4.43 -6.84
N VAL A 81 13.41 3.10 -6.90
CA VAL A 81 12.13 2.41 -6.65
C VAL A 81 11.66 2.69 -5.22
N CYS A 82 12.56 2.60 -4.23
CA CYS A 82 12.24 2.89 -2.83
C CYS A 82 11.80 4.35 -2.65
N LEU A 83 12.51 5.31 -3.23
CA LEU A 83 12.14 6.73 -3.19
C LEU A 83 10.72 6.94 -3.77
N ALA A 84 10.47 6.44 -4.98
CA ALA A 84 9.16 6.56 -5.62
C ALA A 84 8.05 5.90 -4.79
N GLN A 85 8.32 4.74 -4.19
CA GLN A 85 7.38 4.04 -3.32
C GLN A 85 7.03 4.83 -2.06
N MET A 86 8.06 5.38 -1.39
CA MET A 86 7.87 6.14 -0.16
C MET A 86 7.13 7.46 -0.40
N ILE A 87 7.30 8.10 -1.56
CA ILE A 87 6.55 9.31 -1.95
C ILE A 87 5.10 8.97 -2.31
N CYS A 88 4.87 7.89 -3.06
CA CYS A 88 3.56 7.55 -3.59
C CYS A 88 2.55 7.25 -2.47
N LEU A 89 3.00 6.80 -1.28
CA LEU A 89 2.17 6.40 -0.13
C LEU A 89 1.06 5.37 -0.47
N VAL A 90 1.01 4.88 -1.71
CA VAL A 90 0.24 3.72 -2.18
C VAL A 90 1.05 2.49 -1.80
N PHE A 91 0.42 1.59 -1.04
CA PHE A 91 1.01 0.32 -0.65
C PHE A 91 1.13 -0.60 -1.87
N LEU A 92 2.13 -0.38 -2.72
CA LEU A 92 2.54 -1.40 -3.68
C LEU A 92 3.28 -2.47 -2.90
N ARG A 93 2.55 -3.55 -2.57
CA ARG A 93 3.00 -4.68 -1.75
C ARG A 93 3.90 -5.69 -2.48
N THR A 94 4.38 -5.38 -3.68
CA THR A 94 5.06 -6.38 -4.52
C THR A 94 6.34 -5.85 -5.12
N MET A 95 7.43 -6.06 -4.38
CA MET A 95 8.74 -6.28 -5.01
C MET A 95 8.83 -7.75 -5.38
N GLU A 96 9.34 -8.06 -6.58
CA GLU A 96 9.55 -9.45 -6.98
C GLU A 96 10.53 -10.12 -6.02
N PRO A 97 10.28 -11.36 -5.56
CA PRO A 97 11.17 -12.06 -4.62
C PRO A 97 12.63 -12.08 -5.09
N GLY A 98 12.88 -12.33 -6.38
CA GLY A 98 14.24 -12.32 -6.94
C GLY A 98 14.95 -10.97 -6.80
N CYS A 99 14.22 -9.84 -6.83
CA CYS A 99 14.82 -8.53 -6.58
C CYS A 99 15.18 -8.35 -5.10
N ILE A 100 14.37 -8.87 -4.18
CA ILE A 100 14.66 -8.83 -2.74
C ILE A 100 15.90 -9.68 -2.44
N GLU A 101 15.97 -10.90 -3.00
CA GLU A 101 17.10 -11.81 -2.85
C GLU A 101 18.40 -11.20 -3.40
N LEU A 102 18.35 -10.62 -4.61
CA LEU A 102 19.50 -9.89 -5.17
C LEU A 102 19.94 -8.76 -4.24
N LEU A 103 19.01 -7.92 -3.77
CA LEU A 103 19.36 -6.80 -2.90
C LEU A 103 19.94 -7.27 -1.57
N LEU A 104 19.44 -8.38 -1.00
CA LEU A 104 20.03 -9.01 0.19
C LEU A 104 21.47 -9.46 -0.07
N ARG A 105 21.73 -10.12 -1.21
CA ARG A 105 23.07 -10.54 -1.60
C ARG A 105 24.02 -9.35 -1.79
N LEU A 106 23.56 -8.32 -2.51
CA LEU A 106 24.34 -7.09 -2.74
C LEU A 106 24.65 -6.38 -1.41
N ALA A 107 23.68 -6.33 -0.51
CA ALA A 107 23.83 -5.81 0.86
C ALA A 107 24.73 -6.68 1.76
N GLN A 108 25.16 -7.88 1.34
CA GLN A 108 26.15 -8.67 2.09
C GLN A 108 27.56 -8.56 1.48
N SER A 109 27.65 -8.37 0.17
CA SER A 109 28.91 -8.38 -0.59
C SER A 109 29.84 -7.19 -0.32
N PHE A 110 29.32 -6.07 0.20
CA PHE A 110 30.03 -4.79 0.29
C PHE A 110 30.60 -4.45 1.67
N LYS A 111 30.56 -5.40 2.61
CA LYS A 111 31.11 -5.21 3.96
C LYS A 111 32.60 -4.89 3.90
N GLY A 112 32.97 -3.64 4.23
CA GLY A 112 34.37 -3.19 4.27
C GLY A 112 34.83 -2.31 3.10
N CYS A 113 33.92 -1.79 2.27
CA CYS A 113 34.28 -0.83 1.23
C CYS A 113 34.91 0.45 1.82
N ARG A 114 36.08 0.85 1.32
CA ARG A 114 36.80 2.05 1.76
C ARG A 114 36.41 3.32 1.01
N GLU A 115 35.72 3.18 -0.12
CA GLU A 115 35.31 4.30 -0.96
C GLU A 115 34.01 4.92 -0.40
N PRO A 116 34.01 6.18 0.06
CA PRO A 116 32.86 6.76 0.77
C PRO A 116 31.55 6.73 -0.02
N HIS A 117 31.61 6.96 -1.33
CA HIS A 117 30.44 6.98 -2.20
C HIS A 117 29.83 5.59 -2.42
N LEU A 118 30.66 4.54 -2.48
CA LEU A 118 30.21 3.16 -2.51
C LEU A 118 29.70 2.69 -1.14
N GLY A 119 30.33 3.17 -0.06
CA GLY A 119 29.82 3.01 1.30
C GLY A 119 28.41 3.59 1.46
N LEU A 120 28.18 4.82 0.98
CA LEU A 120 26.84 5.43 0.98
C LEU A 120 25.83 4.61 0.18
N LEU A 121 26.19 4.21 -1.05
CA LEU A 121 25.32 3.38 -1.91
C LEU A 121 24.90 2.09 -1.19
N TYR A 122 25.85 1.46 -0.52
CA TYR A 122 25.62 0.26 0.26
C TYR A 122 24.67 0.49 1.45
N GLU A 123 24.97 1.49 2.28
CA GLU A 123 24.15 1.77 3.47
C GLU A 123 22.72 2.18 3.08
N MET A 124 22.56 3.02 2.05
CA MET A 124 21.25 3.43 1.56
C MET A 124 20.47 2.27 0.93
N SER A 125 21.11 1.44 0.10
CA SER A 125 20.43 0.28 -0.49
C SER A 125 20.03 -0.76 0.55
N THR A 126 20.87 -0.97 1.57
CA THR A 126 20.55 -1.80 2.73
C THR A 126 19.36 -1.23 3.52
N ALA A 127 19.33 0.07 3.75
CA ALA A 127 18.21 0.75 4.38
C ALA A 127 16.90 0.65 3.57
N CYS A 128 16.99 0.80 2.25
CA CYS A 128 15.85 0.60 1.35
C CYS A 128 15.32 -0.83 1.43
N LEU A 129 16.20 -1.82 1.35
CA LEU A 129 15.85 -3.22 1.46
C LEU A 129 15.13 -3.54 2.76
N TRP A 130 15.65 -3.03 3.89
CA TRP A 130 14.99 -3.21 5.17
C TRP A 130 13.64 -2.52 5.24
N TYR A 131 13.52 -1.30 4.72
CA TYR A 131 12.22 -0.64 4.59
C TYR A 131 11.23 -1.52 3.81
N LEU A 132 11.66 -2.08 2.68
CA LEU A 132 10.82 -2.99 1.89
C LEU A 132 10.44 -4.24 2.72
N ILE A 133 11.40 -4.93 3.34
CA ILE A 133 11.12 -6.12 4.15
C ILE A 133 10.17 -5.82 5.32
N VAL A 134 10.42 -4.76 6.08
CA VAL A 134 9.60 -4.38 7.26
C VAL A 134 8.21 -3.92 6.84
N ALA A 135 8.11 -3.13 5.77
CA ALA A 135 6.82 -2.69 5.24
C ALA A 135 5.97 -3.86 4.74
N PHE A 136 6.59 -4.96 4.28
CA PHE A 136 5.89 -6.09 3.66
C PHE A 136 5.64 -7.29 4.57
N ASN A 137 6.57 -7.68 5.45
CA ASN A 137 6.51 -9.01 6.06
C ASN A 137 5.99 -9.10 7.51
N ARG A 138 5.87 -8.01 8.26
CA ARG A 138 5.21 -7.98 9.59
C ARG A 138 5.61 -9.05 10.67
N PRO A 139 6.75 -9.78 10.72
CA PRO A 139 7.09 -10.41 12.00
C PRO A 139 7.74 -9.32 12.84
N ALA A 140 7.07 -8.89 13.93
CA ALA A 140 7.57 -7.86 14.85
C ALA A 140 9.02 -8.10 15.31
N ASN A 141 9.45 -9.36 15.33
CA ASN A 141 10.77 -9.80 15.77
C ASN A 141 11.87 -9.61 14.71
N ALA A 142 11.55 -9.69 13.41
CA ALA A 142 12.56 -9.46 12.36
C ALA A 142 12.84 -7.96 12.18
N ALA A 143 11.89 -7.11 12.53
CA ALA A 143 12.07 -5.67 12.51
C ALA A 143 13.11 -5.21 13.55
N SER A 144 13.19 -5.84 14.73
CA SER A 144 14.07 -5.37 15.81
C SER A 144 15.55 -5.38 15.45
N GLU A 145 16.03 -6.52 14.96
CA GLU A 145 17.43 -6.75 14.60
C GLU A 145 17.83 -5.91 13.38
N ALA A 146 16.87 -5.66 12.49
CA ALA A 146 17.02 -4.82 11.31
C ALA A 146 17.14 -3.33 11.62
N LEU A 147 16.44 -2.84 12.66
CA LEU A 147 16.36 -1.40 12.95
C LEU A 147 17.63 -0.88 13.66
N ILE A 148 18.39 -1.73 14.35
CA ILE A 148 19.61 -1.32 15.08
C ILE A 148 20.70 -0.80 14.14
N PRO A 149 21.11 -1.52 13.07
CA PRO A 149 22.09 -1.00 12.11
C PRO A 149 21.64 0.30 11.44
N LEU A 150 20.34 0.43 11.17
CA LEU A 150 19.75 1.60 10.51
C LEU A 150 19.77 2.84 11.39
N GLN A 151 19.64 2.69 12.71
CA GLN A 151 19.73 3.82 13.63
C GLN A 151 21.09 4.50 13.54
N ALA A 152 22.19 3.74 13.50
CA ALA A 152 23.53 4.31 13.41
C ALA A 152 23.73 5.08 12.10
N PHE A 153 23.28 4.51 10.97
CA PHE A 153 23.38 5.15 9.66
C PHE A 153 22.56 6.47 9.57
N LEU A 154 21.35 6.49 10.14
CA LEU A 154 20.40 7.60 9.97
C LEU A 154 20.59 8.76 10.96
N HIS A 155 21.68 8.77 11.74
CA HIS A 155 21.93 9.85 12.71
C HIS A 155 22.36 11.17 12.08
N SER A 156 23.22 11.17 11.05
CA SER A 156 23.74 12.41 10.45
C SER A 156 23.90 12.31 8.94
N TRP A 157 23.11 13.12 8.21
CA TRP A 157 23.25 13.29 6.77
C TRP A 157 24.50 14.08 6.41
N GLU A 158 24.95 14.98 7.29
CA GLU A 158 26.10 15.85 7.07
C GLU A 158 27.38 15.05 6.78
N LEU A 159 27.53 13.88 7.39
CA LEU A 159 28.62 12.95 7.14
C LEU A 159 28.56 12.32 5.73
N TRP A 160 27.35 12.20 5.17
CA TRP A 160 27.09 11.55 3.89
C TRP A 160 26.94 12.51 2.71
N ALA A 161 26.72 13.80 2.95
CA ALA A 161 26.49 14.79 1.90
C ALA A 161 27.64 14.82 0.86
N VAL A 162 28.90 14.77 1.32
CA VAL A 162 30.07 14.71 0.42
C VAL A 162 30.11 13.39 -0.37
N ALA A 163 29.78 12.27 0.28
CA ALA A 163 29.71 10.96 -0.38
C ALA A 163 28.61 10.91 -1.45
N ALA A 164 27.49 11.62 -1.24
CA ALA A 164 26.40 11.71 -2.21
C ALA A 164 26.85 12.44 -3.50
N GLU A 165 27.56 13.57 -3.37
CA GLU A 165 28.12 14.28 -4.54
C GLU A 165 29.16 13.45 -5.29
N LEU A 166 30.03 12.74 -4.55
CA LEU A 166 30.97 11.79 -5.15
C LEU A 166 30.25 10.65 -5.86
N LEU A 167 29.14 10.17 -5.31
CA LEU A 167 28.32 9.14 -5.97
C LEU A 167 27.68 9.69 -7.24
N VAL A 168 27.18 10.94 -7.27
CA VAL A 168 26.69 11.57 -8.50
C VAL A 168 27.78 11.65 -9.57
N TYR A 169 28.99 12.08 -9.19
CA TYR A 169 30.12 12.11 -10.11
C TYR A 169 30.46 10.71 -10.64
N TYR A 170 30.52 9.72 -9.75
CA TYR A 170 30.77 8.33 -10.10
C TYR A 170 29.73 7.79 -11.11
N GLN A 171 28.43 7.99 -10.85
CA GLN A 171 27.36 7.55 -11.74
C GLN A 171 27.49 8.13 -13.15
N ARG A 172 27.90 9.41 -13.28
CA ARG A 172 28.16 10.06 -14.57
C ARG A 172 29.34 9.45 -15.30
N GLN A 173 30.44 9.17 -14.60
CA GLN A 173 31.62 8.52 -15.17
C GLN A 173 31.32 7.10 -15.64
N GLN A 174 30.46 6.37 -14.92
CA GLN A 174 30.06 5.01 -15.29
C GLN A 174 28.93 4.96 -16.32
N GLY A 175 28.38 6.10 -16.73
CA GLY A 175 27.31 6.18 -17.72
C GLY A 175 25.97 5.60 -17.25
N PHE A 176 25.70 5.55 -15.95
CA PHE A 176 24.43 5.03 -15.42
C PHE A 176 23.25 5.90 -15.89
N LYS A 177 22.15 5.26 -16.32
CA LYS A 177 20.92 5.94 -16.73
C LYS A 177 19.69 5.14 -16.29
N PRO A 178 18.81 5.66 -15.41
CA PRO A 178 18.86 6.99 -14.80
C PRO A 178 19.98 7.12 -13.75
N THR A 179 20.46 8.36 -13.56
CA THR A 179 21.28 8.72 -12.38
C THR A 179 20.38 9.13 -11.22
N MET A 180 20.87 9.07 -10.00
CA MET A 180 20.22 9.62 -8.81
C MET A 180 21.03 10.83 -8.32
N PRO A 181 20.48 12.05 -8.34
CA PRO A 181 21.16 13.25 -7.83
C PRO A 181 21.26 13.22 -6.30
N ALA A 182 22.19 13.98 -5.73
CA ALA A 182 22.41 14.06 -4.29
C ALA A 182 21.15 14.57 -3.54
N ALA A 183 20.36 15.44 -4.15
CA ALA A 183 19.09 15.91 -3.59
C ALA A 183 18.06 14.77 -3.43
N GLU A 184 17.92 13.89 -4.42
CA GLU A 184 17.05 12.70 -4.32
C GLU A 184 17.58 11.72 -3.26
N MET A 185 18.91 11.60 -3.10
CA MET A 185 19.50 10.76 -2.04
C MET A 185 19.20 11.32 -0.65
N HIS A 186 19.29 12.65 -0.47
CA HIS A 186 18.95 13.30 0.79
C HIS A 186 17.46 13.10 1.12
N GLU A 187 16.60 13.28 0.13
CA GLU A 187 15.16 13.03 0.25
C GLU A 187 14.87 11.59 0.68
N LEU A 188 15.49 10.60 0.01
CA LEU A 188 15.39 9.19 0.37
C LEU A 188 15.91 8.92 1.79
N PHE A 189 17.04 9.50 2.19
CA PHE A 189 17.58 9.38 3.54
C PHE A 189 16.58 9.86 4.59
N LEU A 190 15.96 11.03 4.39
CA LEU A 190 14.96 11.56 5.31
C LEU A 190 13.69 10.71 5.34
N LEU A 191 13.23 10.21 4.19
CA LEU A 191 12.10 9.29 4.11
C LEU A 191 12.36 8.00 4.91
N LEU A 192 13.53 7.40 4.73
CA LEU A 192 13.97 6.22 5.49
C LEU A 192 14.03 6.50 6.99
N LYS A 193 14.56 7.66 7.39
CA LYS A 193 14.58 8.10 8.80
C LYS A 193 13.19 8.28 9.38
N HIS A 194 12.26 8.89 8.64
CA HIS A 194 10.87 9.02 9.06
C HIS A 194 10.22 7.64 9.24
N ALA A 195 10.38 6.74 8.26
CA ALA A 195 9.84 5.38 8.34
C ALA A 195 10.42 4.58 9.52
N LEU A 196 11.72 4.71 9.79
CA LEU A 196 12.37 4.13 10.97
C LEU A 196 11.74 4.64 12.27
N CYS A 197 11.56 5.96 12.42
CA CYS A 197 10.90 6.53 13.59
C CYS A 197 9.48 5.98 13.78
N SER A 198 8.69 5.91 12.71
CA SER A 198 7.33 5.34 12.76
C SER A 198 7.34 3.85 13.13
N ALA A 199 8.26 3.06 12.58
CA ALA A 199 8.36 1.63 12.87
C ALA A 199 8.73 1.37 14.33
N LEU A 200 9.68 2.13 14.88
CA LEU A 200 10.12 2.01 16.28
C LEU A 200 9.04 2.45 17.27
N GLN A 201 8.16 3.40 16.91
CA GLN A 201 7.03 3.79 17.77
C GLN A 201 5.97 2.69 17.89
N LEU A 202 5.81 1.88 16.83
CA LEU A 202 4.87 0.77 16.76
C LEU A 202 5.42 -0.52 17.37
N SER A 203 6.74 -0.67 17.44
CA SER A 203 7.36 -1.84 18.09
C SER A 203 7.35 -1.69 19.61
N GLU A 204 7.31 -2.82 20.32
CA GLU A 204 7.49 -2.89 21.78
C GLU A 204 8.93 -2.53 22.21
N LEU A 205 9.82 -2.31 21.24
CA LEU A 205 11.26 -2.10 21.42
C LEU A 205 11.66 -0.63 21.36
N GLY A 206 10.77 0.24 20.89
CA GLY A 206 10.96 1.67 21.09
C GLY A 206 10.91 1.94 22.59
N GLY A 207 11.96 2.53 23.15
CA GLY A 207 11.96 3.00 24.54
C GLY A 207 10.92 4.10 24.75
N GLU A 208 11.32 5.29 25.17
CA GLU A 208 10.36 6.39 25.24
C GLU A 208 9.86 6.74 23.83
N LYS A 209 8.55 6.62 23.59
CA LYS A 209 7.93 6.93 22.29
C LYS A 209 8.05 8.42 21.94
N LYS A 210 8.11 9.30 22.94
CA LYS A 210 8.07 10.75 22.75
C LYS A 210 9.29 11.29 21.99
N PRO A 211 10.55 10.94 22.32
CA PRO A 211 11.71 11.29 21.50
C PRO A 211 11.58 10.89 20.02
N LEU A 212 11.09 9.67 19.74
CA LEU A 212 10.90 9.18 18.37
C LEU A 212 9.82 9.96 17.62
N GLN A 213 8.75 10.38 18.30
CA GLN A 213 7.70 11.21 17.73
C GLN A 213 8.22 12.61 17.38
N LEU A 214 9.01 13.22 18.27
CA LEU A 214 9.63 14.52 18.00
C LEU A 214 10.64 14.45 16.85
N ALA A 215 11.43 13.37 16.77
CA ALA A 215 12.33 13.12 15.66
C ALA A 215 11.57 12.99 14.32
N ALA A 216 10.45 12.26 14.30
CA ALA A 216 9.62 12.14 13.09
C ALA A 216 9.06 13.49 12.64
N VAL A 217 8.62 14.35 13.57
CA VAL A 217 8.17 15.72 13.26
C VAL A 217 9.28 16.54 12.62
N GLU A 218 10.50 16.48 13.19
CA GLU A 218 11.64 17.24 12.67
C GLU A 218 12.04 16.78 11.26
N VAL A 219 12.12 15.47 11.05
CA VAL A 219 12.39 14.91 9.72
C VAL A 219 11.32 15.31 8.70
N ALA A 220 10.05 15.29 9.09
CA ALA A 220 8.96 15.72 8.20
C ALA A 220 9.01 17.22 7.86
N ARG A 221 9.49 18.07 8.79
CA ARG A 221 9.76 19.49 8.49
C ARG A 221 10.89 19.64 7.49
N GLN A 222 11.98 18.89 7.65
CA GLN A 222 13.10 18.91 6.71
C GLN A 222 12.67 18.48 5.31
N LEU A 223 11.86 17.43 5.20
CA LEU A 223 11.24 17.04 3.92
C LEU A 223 10.41 18.17 3.32
N CYS A 224 9.57 18.85 4.12
CA CYS A 224 8.82 20.01 3.65
C CYS A 224 9.73 21.18 3.23
N CYS A 225 10.90 21.37 3.85
CA CYS A 225 11.87 22.38 3.41
C CYS A 225 12.51 22.01 2.07
N LEU A 226 12.83 20.73 1.84
CA LEU A 226 13.41 20.25 0.58
C LEU A 226 12.42 20.35 -0.59
N ASN A 227 11.16 20.02 -0.34
CA ASN A 227 10.10 20.15 -1.35
C ASN A 227 8.86 20.80 -0.74
N PRO A 228 8.82 22.16 -0.71
CA PRO A 228 7.73 22.91 -0.09
C PRO A 228 6.37 22.61 -0.70
N THR A 229 6.31 22.23 -1.97
CA THR A 229 5.06 21.96 -2.70
C THR A 229 4.54 20.53 -2.54
N SER A 230 5.33 19.62 -1.97
CA SER A 230 4.96 18.22 -1.83
C SER A 230 3.80 18.02 -0.84
N THR A 231 2.67 17.58 -1.37
CA THR A 231 1.48 17.23 -0.57
C THR A 231 1.75 16.02 0.32
N ALA A 232 2.55 15.05 -0.17
CA ALA A 232 2.97 13.88 0.60
C ALA A 232 3.76 14.27 1.85
N PHE A 233 4.69 15.22 1.73
CA PHE A 233 5.56 15.61 2.84
C PHE A 233 4.80 16.40 3.90
N ARG A 234 3.91 17.28 3.46
CA ARG A 234 3.00 17.98 4.37
C ARG A 234 2.03 17.02 5.06
N PHE A 235 1.56 15.99 4.37
CA PHE A 235 0.73 14.94 4.99
C PHE A 235 1.52 14.16 6.06
N MET A 236 2.77 13.79 5.78
CA MET A 236 3.66 13.17 6.78
C MET A 236 3.87 14.08 7.98
N LEU A 237 4.10 15.38 7.78
CA LEU A 237 4.21 16.34 8.89
C LEU A 237 2.94 16.40 9.74
N GLY A 238 1.77 16.47 9.10
CA GLY A 238 0.49 16.45 9.81
C GLY A 238 0.28 15.17 10.63
N SER A 239 0.66 14.02 10.07
CA SER A 239 0.59 12.72 10.75
C SER A 239 1.57 12.63 11.92
N ALA A 240 2.82 13.05 11.74
CA ALA A 240 3.84 13.06 12.79
C ALA A 240 3.45 14.00 13.95
N LEU A 241 2.88 15.18 13.65
CA LEU A 241 2.37 16.10 14.67
C LEU A 241 1.24 15.48 15.49
N ARG A 242 0.31 14.78 14.83
CA ARG A 242 -0.75 14.03 15.53
C ARG A 242 -0.15 12.98 16.44
N ASP A 243 0.80 12.19 15.93
CA ASP A 243 1.41 11.10 16.70
C ASP A 243 2.21 11.65 17.89
N ALA A 244 2.80 12.85 17.76
CA ALA A 244 3.44 13.58 18.85
C ALA A 244 2.46 14.25 19.84
N GLY A 245 1.15 14.20 19.59
CA GLY A 245 0.10 14.79 20.43
C GLY A 245 -0.17 16.28 20.20
N ASP A 246 0.46 16.91 19.20
CA ASP A 246 0.16 18.29 18.79
C ASP A 246 -1.01 18.30 17.80
N TYR A 247 -2.20 17.96 18.31
CA TYR A 247 -3.40 17.80 17.50
C TYR A 247 -3.84 19.09 16.81
N THR A 248 -3.64 20.24 17.45
CA THR A 248 -4.00 21.55 16.88
C THR A 248 -3.12 21.88 15.68
N ALA A 249 -1.80 21.70 15.79
CA ALA A 249 -0.90 21.91 14.66
C ALA A 249 -1.14 20.88 13.55
N ALA A 250 -1.39 19.62 13.91
CA ALA A 250 -1.72 18.56 12.96
C ALA A 250 -2.97 18.91 12.13
N ALA A 251 -4.06 19.34 12.78
CA ALA A 251 -5.31 19.71 12.10
C ALA A 251 -5.08 20.87 11.11
N ARG A 252 -4.35 21.91 11.52
CA ARG A 252 -4.00 23.04 10.65
C ARG A 252 -3.21 22.60 9.42
N VAL A 253 -2.17 21.78 9.59
CA VAL A 253 -1.36 21.26 8.47
C VAL A 253 -2.21 20.40 7.54
N LEU A 254 -3.04 19.51 8.08
CA LEU A 254 -3.86 18.59 7.29
C LEU A 254 -4.97 19.29 6.52
N ARG A 255 -5.50 20.42 7.01
CA ARG A 255 -6.42 21.26 6.20
C ARG A 255 -5.73 21.85 4.97
N ASN A 256 -4.49 22.32 5.12
CA ASN A 256 -3.71 22.80 3.99
C ASN A 256 -3.38 21.67 3.00
N VAL A 257 -3.07 20.48 3.51
CA VAL A 257 -2.90 19.27 2.68
C VAL A 257 -4.18 18.97 1.92
N LEU A 258 -5.33 18.94 2.59
CA LEU A 258 -6.61 18.64 1.97
C LEU A 258 -6.91 19.61 0.81
N GLN A 259 -6.73 20.92 1.04
CA GLN A 259 -6.93 21.94 0.01
C GLN A 259 -5.96 21.76 -1.17
N ALA A 260 -4.66 21.56 -0.90
CA ALA A 260 -3.65 21.39 -1.93
C ALA A 260 -3.83 20.09 -2.73
N ALA A 261 -4.25 19.01 -2.06
CA ALA A 261 -4.51 17.72 -2.67
C ALA A 261 -5.71 17.79 -3.62
N GLN A 262 -6.79 18.47 -3.22
CA GLN A 262 -7.95 18.71 -4.09
C GLN A 262 -7.59 19.55 -5.31
N ALA A 263 -6.73 20.57 -5.16
CA ALA A 263 -6.29 21.42 -6.26
C ALA A 263 -5.37 20.68 -7.26
N SER A 264 -4.69 19.62 -6.82
CA SER A 264 -3.73 18.84 -7.63
C SER A 264 -4.23 17.45 -8.01
N ASN A 265 -5.52 17.17 -7.82
CA ASN A 265 -6.11 15.85 -8.08
C ASN A 265 -5.32 14.69 -7.43
N ALA A 266 -4.78 14.92 -6.24
CA ALA A 266 -4.15 13.93 -5.38
C ALA A 266 -5.22 13.27 -4.48
N HIS A 267 -6.05 12.44 -5.10
CA HIS A 267 -7.16 11.72 -4.49
C HIS A 267 -6.77 10.92 -3.24
N LEU A 268 -5.61 10.24 -3.21
CA LEU A 268 -5.16 9.47 -2.05
C LEU A 268 -4.86 10.37 -0.86
N HIS A 269 -4.17 11.48 -1.13
CA HIS A 269 -3.84 12.48 -0.12
C HIS A 269 -5.10 13.19 0.39
N THR A 270 -6.06 13.45 -0.49
CA THR A 270 -7.38 13.98 -0.15
C THR A 270 -8.11 13.04 0.81
N TYR A 271 -8.21 11.75 0.46
CA TYR A 271 -8.83 10.72 1.29
C TYR A 271 -8.15 10.61 2.66
N LYS A 272 -6.82 10.45 2.70
CA LYS A 272 -6.08 10.29 3.96
C LYS A 272 -6.17 11.54 4.84
N ALA A 273 -6.04 12.73 4.27
CA ALA A 273 -6.16 13.97 5.04
C ALA A 273 -7.55 14.13 5.65
N ALA A 274 -8.61 13.88 4.88
CA ALA A 274 -9.98 13.94 5.37
C ALA A 274 -10.24 12.94 6.51
N GLN A 275 -9.73 11.70 6.40
CA GLN A 275 -9.83 10.70 7.46
C GLN A 275 -9.12 11.13 8.75
N VAL A 276 -7.89 11.63 8.65
CA VAL A 276 -7.15 12.05 9.85
C VAL A 276 -7.79 13.29 10.49
N LEU A 277 -8.33 14.22 9.69
CA LEU A 277 -9.09 15.36 10.20
C LEU A 277 -10.35 14.94 10.97
N ILE A 278 -11.06 13.90 10.50
CA ILE A 278 -12.20 13.33 11.24
C ILE A 278 -11.76 12.87 12.64
N LEU A 279 -10.69 12.06 12.72
CA LEU A 279 -10.16 11.56 14.00
C LEU A 279 -9.69 12.70 14.92
N LEU A 280 -9.01 13.70 14.36
CA LEU A 280 -8.55 14.87 15.12
C LEU A 280 -9.71 15.66 15.74
N ARG A 281 -10.84 15.75 15.04
CA ARG A 281 -12.04 16.40 15.56
C ARG A 281 -12.68 15.62 16.72
N GLU A 282 -12.67 14.30 16.65
CA GLU A 282 -13.20 13.45 17.73
C GLU A 282 -12.41 13.61 19.03
N VAL A 283 -11.10 13.86 18.94
CA VAL A 283 -10.24 14.15 20.11
C VAL A 283 -10.21 15.64 20.50
N GLY A 284 -11.04 16.49 19.90
CA GLY A 284 -11.18 17.90 20.26
C GLY A 284 -10.06 18.82 19.77
N ALA A 285 -9.28 18.41 18.76
CA ALA A 285 -8.16 19.18 18.20
C ALA A 285 -8.54 20.58 17.68
N GLU A 286 -9.81 20.76 17.32
CA GLU A 286 -10.37 22.01 16.77
C GLU A 286 -11.38 22.67 17.74
N GLY A 287 -11.33 22.32 19.02
CA GLY A 287 -12.20 22.86 20.07
C GLY A 287 -13.51 22.09 20.28
N GLN A 288 -14.34 22.56 21.22
CA GLN A 288 -15.48 21.83 21.81
C GLN A 288 -16.72 21.65 20.92
N ARG A 289 -16.79 22.23 19.72
CA ARG A 289 -17.99 22.09 18.87
C ARG A 289 -17.67 21.28 17.63
N VAL A 290 -17.87 19.95 17.74
CA VAL A 290 -18.03 19.08 16.58
C VAL A 290 -19.25 19.57 15.81
N GLN A 291 -19.02 20.39 14.78
CA GLN A 291 -20.06 20.71 13.82
C GLN A 291 -20.31 19.45 12.97
N LEU A 292 -21.45 18.81 13.20
CA LEU A 292 -21.90 17.62 12.46
C LEU A 292 -21.84 17.82 10.94
N ALA A 293 -22.14 19.04 10.48
CA ALA A 293 -22.06 19.41 9.07
C ALA A 293 -20.64 19.24 8.49
N GLU A 294 -19.60 19.72 9.20
CA GLU A 294 -18.21 19.58 8.73
C GLU A 294 -17.73 18.13 8.79
N HIS A 295 -18.13 17.36 9.80
CA HIS A 295 -17.80 15.94 9.87
C HIS A 295 -18.41 15.17 8.68
N ARG A 296 -19.68 15.43 8.35
CA ARG A 296 -20.33 14.86 7.15
C ARG A 296 -19.63 15.27 5.87
N ARG A 297 -19.26 16.54 5.74
CA ARG A 297 -18.50 17.04 4.58
C ARG A 297 -17.17 16.32 4.41
N LEU A 298 -16.39 16.14 5.47
CA LEU A 298 -15.12 15.41 5.41
C LEU A 298 -15.34 13.94 5.00
N LEU A 299 -16.40 13.31 5.49
CA LEU A 299 -16.76 11.94 5.11
C LEU A 299 -17.11 11.86 3.62
N GLU A 300 -17.95 12.77 3.12
CA GLU A 300 -18.31 12.84 1.69
C GLU A 300 -17.06 13.04 0.80
N ILE A 301 -16.15 13.92 1.20
CA ILE A 301 -14.87 14.13 0.51
C ILE A 301 -14.04 12.85 0.51
N ALA A 302 -13.90 12.19 1.67
CA ALA A 302 -13.14 10.95 1.79
C ALA A 302 -13.73 9.84 0.92
N GLU A 303 -15.04 9.65 0.93
CA GLU A 303 -15.72 8.64 0.12
C GLU A 303 -15.57 8.89 -1.37
N HIS A 304 -15.71 10.15 -1.81
CA HIS A 304 -15.51 10.53 -3.20
C HIS A 304 -14.06 10.29 -3.64
N ALA A 305 -13.09 10.78 -2.87
CA ALA A 305 -11.67 10.59 -3.15
C ALA A 305 -11.28 9.11 -3.16
N LEU A 306 -11.82 8.29 -2.25
CA LEU A 306 -11.60 6.85 -2.23
C LEU A 306 -12.14 6.17 -3.49
N LYS A 307 -13.32 6.56 -3.99
CA LYS A 307 -13.86 6.04 -5.27
C LYS A 307 -12.90 6.33 -6.41
N LEU A 308 -12.30 7.52 -6.44
CA LEU A 308 -11.32 7.90 -7.46
C LEU A 308 -9.95 7.21 -7.25
N CYS A 309 -9.57 6.82 -6.04
CA CYS A 309 -8.33 6.06 -5.82
C CYS A 309 -8.41 4.60 -6.29
N LYS A 310 -9.60 3.99 -6.30
CA LYS A 310 -9.78 2.55 -6.54
C LYS A 310 -9.14 2.01 -7.82
N PRO A 311 -9.16 2.73 -8.96
CA PRO A 311 -8.51 2.24 -10.18
C PRO A 311 -6.99 2.30 -10.14
N ALA A 312 -6.40 3.14 -9.28
CA ALA A 312 -4.96 3.39 -9.16
C ALA A 312 -4.29 2.57 -8.04
N VAL A 313 -5.03 2.27 -6.97
CA VAL A 313 -4.57 1.41 -5.89
C VAL A 313 -4.82 -0.02 -6.34
N PRO A 314 -3.78 -0.84 -6.59
CA PRO A 314 -3.98 -2.24 -6.90
C PRO A 314 -4.89 -2.81 -5.81
N VAL A 315 -6.01 -3.37 -6.24
CA VAL A 315 -7.09 -3.94 -5.41
C VAL A 315 -6.59 -5.19 -4.65
N MET A 316 -5.30 -5.28 -4.31
CA MET A 316 -4.69 -6.37 -3.57
C MET A 316 -5.22 -6.44 -2.15
N GLU A 317 -5.42 -5.33 -1.43
CA GLU A 317 -6.04 -5.42 -0.08
C GLU A 317 -7.48 -5.94 -0.14
N TRP A 318 -8.23 -5.65 -1.21
CA TRP A 318 -9.60 -6.14 -1.37
C TRP A 318 -9.67 -7.59 -1.87
N ARG A 319 -8.81 -8.01 -2.81
CA ARG A 319 -8.76 -9.40 -3.28
C ARG A 319 -8.07 -10.33 -2.30
N GLN A 320 -7.03 -9.88 -1.61
CA GLN A 320 -6.35 -10.70 -0.60
C GLN A 320 -7.19 -10.82 0.68
N GLN A 321 -8.03 -9.82 1.00
CA GLN A 321 -9.14 -10.06 1.94
C GLN A 321 -10.17 -11.06 1.40
N GLN A 322 -10.47 -11.06 0.10
CA GLN A 322 -11.34 -12.10 -0.50
C GLN A 322 -10.70 -13.50 -0.60
N HIS A 323 -9.37 -13.61 -0.69
CA HIS A 323 -8.64 -14.88 -0.81
C HIS A 323 -8.09 -15.42 0.52
N ASN A 324 -7.84 -14.58 1.53
CA ASN A 324 -7.53 -14.99 2.91
C ASN A 324 -8.77 -15.04 3.80
N GLU A 325 -9.94 -14.69 3.28
CA GLU A 325 -11.18 -15.16 3.88
C GLU A 325 -11.12 -16.69 3.91
N PRO A 326 -11.41 -17.32 5.07
CA PRO A 326 -11.48 -18.78 5.11
C PRO A 326 -12.41 -19.22 3.98
N ASP A 327 -12.08 -20.30 3.27
CA ASP A 327 -12.97 -20.81 2.23
C ASP A 327 -14.32 -21.09 2.88
N TRP A 328 -15.25 -20.15 2.77
CA TRP A 328 -16.52 -20.20 3.49
C TRP A 328 -17.36 -21.37 2.93
N ASN A 329 -17.00 -21.90 1.76
CA ASN A 329 -17.53 -23.16 1.23
C ASN A 329 -17.19 -24.37 2.10
N ALA A 330 -16.17 -24.29 2.96
CA ALA A 330 -15.87 -25.31 3.97
C ALA A 330 -16.77 -25.17 5.22
N THR A 331 -17.29 -23.96 5.51
CA THR A 331 -18.12 -23.70 6.70
C THR A 331 -19.63 -23.84 6.47
N CYS A 332 -20.07 -23.83 5.20
CA CYS A 332 -21.44 -24.06 4.80
C CYS A 332 -21.56 -25.30 3.90
N THR A 333 -22.76 -25.86 3.78
CA THR A 333 -23.01 -26.93 2.81
C THR A 333 -22.86 -26.44 1.36
N LYS A 334 -22.71 -27.35 0.38
CA LYS A 334 -22.72 -26.97 -1.04
C LYS A 334 -24.08 -26.35 -1.42
N PRO A 335 -24.11 -25.32 -2.29
CA PRO A 335 -25.35 -24.64 -2.66
C PRO A 335 -26.32 -25.61 -3.33
N LYS A 336 -27.54 -25.72 -2.78
CA LYS A 336 -28.63 -26.48 -3.40
C LYS A 336 -29.46 -25.55 -4.27
N VAL A 337 -29.35 -25.70 -5.59
CA VAL A 337 -30.04 -24.90 -6.59
C VAL A 337 -31.53 -25.28 -6.67
N GLY A 338 -32.39 -24.27 -6.78
CA GLY A 338 -33.83 -24.44 -7.05
C GLY A 338 -34.66 -24.83 -5.82
N VAL A 339 -34.10 -24.67 -4.62
CA VAL A 339 -34.79 -24.98 -3.36
C VAL A 339 -34.70 -23.81 -2.38
N VAL A 340 -35.70 -23.70 -1.52
CA VAL A 340 -35.76 -22.74 -0.41
C VAL A 340 -36.15 -23.44 0.88
N TRP A 341 -35.75 -22.88 2.01
CA TRP A 341 -36.20 -23.37 3.32
C TRP A 341 -37.62 -22.88 3.62
N LYS A 342 -38.51 -23.79 4.03
CA LYS A 342 -39.83 -23.41 4.57
C LYS A 342 -39.70 -22.80 5.97
N GLY A 343 -40.54 -21.82 6.26
CA GLY A 343 -40.67 -21.17 7.57
C GLY A 343 -40.57 -19.65 7.48
N THR A 344 -40.68 -18.99 8.63
CA THR A 344 -40.50 -17.54 8.72
C THR A 344 -39.01 -17.24 8.96
N PRO A 345 -38.33 -16.51 8.05
CA PRO A 345 -36.98 -16.07 8.28
C PRO A 345 -36.96 -15.08 9.45
N TYR A 346 -35.94 -15.16 10.31
CA TYR A 346 -35.77 -14.15 11.37
C TYR A 346 -35.04 -12.91 10.86
N LEU A 347 -34.36 -13.01 9.71
CA LEU A 347 -33.65 -11.92 9.07
C LEU A 347 -33.78 -12.03 7.54
N VAL A 348 -34.12 -10.90 6.91
CA VAL A 348 -34.25 -10.75 5.45
C VAL A 348 -33.42 -9.57 5.02
N LEU A 349 -32.55 -9.77 4.02
CA LEU A 349 -31.65 -8.71 3.54
C LEU A 349 -31.69 -8.64 2.01
N ALA A 350 -32.22 -7.52 1.50
CA ALA A 350 -32.54 -7.33 0.09
C ALA A 350 -31.30 -7.22 -0.84
N ASN A 351 -30.15 -6.81 -0.29
CA ASN A 351 -29.00 -6.37 -1.09
C ASN A 351 -27.90 -7.44 -1.24
N VAL A 352 -28.11 -8.66 -0.75
CA VAL A 352 -27.12 -9.74 -0.86
C VAL A 352 -27.66 -10.85 -1.75
N LYS A 353 -26.99 -11.05 -2.89
CA LYS A 353 -27.45 -11.90 -3.99
C LYS A 353 -26.52 -13.07 -4.33
N THR A 354 -25.44 -13.26 -3.57
CA THR A 354 -24.50 -14.37 -3.77
C THR A 354 -24.53 -15.33 -2.60
N TYR A 355 -24.34 -16.61 -2.88
CA TYR A 355 -24.30 -17.68 -1.89
C TYR A 355 -23.21 -17.45 -0.84
N ASP A 356 -21.99 -17.16 -1.30
CA ASP A 356 -20.81 -17.04 -0.44
C ASP A 356 -20.96 -15.90 0.57
N ARG A 357 -21.51 -14.76 0.12
CA ARG A 357 -21.79 -13.63 1.01
C ARG A 357 -22.85 -14.02 2.05
N CYS A 358 -23.91 -14.71 1.63
CA CYS A 358 -24.94 -15.21 2.54
C CYS A 358 -24.40 -16.25 3.55
N CYS A 359 -23.45 -17.09 3.14
CA CYS A 359 -22.77 -18.05 4.02
C CYS A 359 -21.96 -17.32 5.10
N ARG A 360 -21.12 -16.34 4.73
CA ARG A 360 -20.36 -15.51 5.67
C ARG A 360 -21.25 -14.90 6.75
N GLU A 361 -22.31 -14.23 6.32
CA GLU A 361 -23.16 -13.54 7.28
C GLU A 361 -24.01 -14.50 8.11
N CYS A 362 -24.27 -15.72 7.62
CA CYS A 362 -24.89 -16.78 8.44
C CYS A 362 -23.89 -17.33 9.45
N HIS A 363 -22.62 -17.43 9.09
CA HIS A 363 -21.58 -17.83 10.00
C HIS A 363 -21.46 -16.84 11.18
N ASP A 364 -21.44 -15.54 10.87
CA ASP A 364 -21.26 -14.46 11.84
C ASP A 364 -22.51 -14.19 12.69
N ALA A 365 -23.70 -14.58 12.21
CA ALA A 365 -24.93 -14.46 12.97
C ALA A 365 -25.10 -15.68 13.90
N PRO A 366 -24.97 -15.54 15.25
CA PRO A 366 -24.98 -16.69 16.16
C PRO A 366 -26.29 -17.50 16.12
N ALA A 367 -27.39 -16.83 15.77
CA ALA A 367 -28.69 -17.45 15.61
C ALA A 367 -28.82 -18.22 14.28
N CYS A 368 -28.07 -17.89 13.23
CA CYS A 368 -28.28 -18.50 11.92
C CYS A 368 -27.81 -19.97 11.92
N ARG A 369 -28.65 -20.83 11.35
CA ARG A 369 -28.33 -22.25 11.11
C ARG A 369 -28.45 -22.62 9.64
N ARG A 370 -29.32 -21.92 8.90
CA ARG A 370 -29.56 -22.15 7.49
C ARG A 370 -30.04 -20.88 6.81
N PHE A 371 -29.84 -20.84 5.51
CA PHE A 371 -30.19 -19.68 4.69
C PHE A 371 -30.60 -20.11 3.29
N HIS A 372 -31.27 -19.22 2.59
CA HIS A 372 -31.36 -19.29 1.14
C HIS A 372 -31.22 -17.89 0.54
N VAL A 373 -30.68 -17.83 -0.67
CA VAL A 373 -30.48 -16.60 -1.45
C VAL A 373 -31.27 -16.71 -2.74
N GLY A 374 -31.87 -15.61 -3.18
CA GLY A 374 -32.62 -15.52 -4.42
C GLY A 374 -32.70 -14.11 -4.99
N PRO A 375 -33.53 -13.89 -6.02
CA PRO A 375 -33.63 -12.61 -6.73
C PRO A 375 -34.00 -11.41 -5.84
N THR A 376 -34.79 -11.66 -4.79
CA THR A 376 -35.31 -10.65 -3.86
C THR A 376 -34.42 -10.40 -2.65
N GLY A 377 -33.30 -11.14 -2.54
CA GLY A 377 -32.36 -11.03 -1.42
C GLY A 377 -32.12 -12.37 -0.76
N ARG A 378 -31.66 -12.32 0.50
CA ARG A 378 -31.40 -13.51 1.31
C ARG A 378 -32.30 -13.61 2.54
N PHE A 379 -32.44 -14.84 3.02
CA PHE A 379 -33.36 -15.20 4.10
C PHE A 379 -32.64 -16.16 5.05
N MET A 380 -32.60 -15.83 6.34
CA MET A 380 -31.87 -16.59 7.36
C MET A 380 -32.84 -17.16 8.40
N PHE A 381 -32.55 -18.37 8.88
CA PHE A 381 -33.42 -19.12 9.77
C PHE A 381 -32.63 -19.62 10.99
N PRO A 382 -33.24 -19.62 12.19
CA PRO A 382 -32.53 -19.95 13.40
C PRO A 382 -32.53 -21.44 13.71
N THR A 383 -33.43 -22.21 13.09
CA THR A 383 -33.57 -23.64 13.34
C THR A 383 -32.73 -24.46 12.36
N PRO A 384 -32.06 -25.52 12.82
CA PRO A 384 -31.38 -26.46 11.94
C PRO A 384 -32.35 -27.39 11.20
N SER A 385 -33.60 -27.51 11.68
CA SER A 385 -34.63 -28.40 11.14
C SER A 385 -35.68 -27.67 10.31
N GLY A 386 -36.18 -28.35 9.27
CA GLY A 386 -37.36 -27.97 8.48
C GLY A 386 -37.21 -28.37 7.00
N ALA A 387 -38.33 -28.58 6.31
CA ALA A 387 -38.30 -29.10 4.95
C ALA A 387 -37.79 -28.06 3.93
N LEU A 388 -36.99 -28.53 2.97
CA LEU A 388 -36.75 -27.80 1.73
C LEU A 388 -38.01 -27.85 0.87
N ALA A 389 -38.35 -26.73 0.24
CA ALA A 389 -39.36 -26.64 -0.80
C ALA A 389 -38.67 -26.42 -2.15
N ALA A 390 -39.05 -27.20 -3.16
CA ALA A 390 -38.69 -26.89 -4.53
C ALA A 390 -39.36 -25.58 -4.95
N VAL A 391 -38.59 -24.68 -5.56
CA VAL A 391 -39.14 -23.50 -6.21
C VAL A 391 -39.47 -23.90 -7.65
N THR A 392 -40.74 -23.75 -8.04
CA THR A 392 -41.13 -24.06 -9.42
C THR A 392 -40.36 -23.14 -10.37
N LYS A 393 -39.75 -23.71 -11.42
CA LYS A 393 -38.93 -23.02 -12.44
C LYS A 393 -39.58 -21.78 -13.09
N ARG A 394 -40.87 -21.54 -12.86
CA ARG A 394 -41.64 -20.46 -13.51
C ARG A 394 -41.49 -19.06 -12.87
N ALA A 395 -40.74 -18.91 -11.77
CA ALA A 395 -40.50 -17.60 -11.16
C ALA A 395 -39.23 -16.88 -11.68
N GLY A 396 -38.78 -17.17 -12.91
CA GLY A 396 -37.66 -16.48 -13.54
C GLY A 396 -37.94 -16.17 -15.00
N ARG A 397 -38.34 -14.93 -15.31
CA ARG A 397 -38.07 -14.38 -16.65
C ARG A 397 -36.55 -14.32 -16.85
N ALA A 398 -36.10 -14.43 -18.10
CA ALA A 398 -34.68 -14.32 -18.47
C ALA A 398 -34.03 -13.13 -17.74
N GLY A 399 -33.05 -13.42 -16.87
CA GLY A 399 -32.43 -12.48 -15.93
C GLY A 399 -32.68 -12.76 -14.43
N GLY A 400 -33.58 -13.71 -14.09
CA GLY A 400 -33.89 -14.07 -12.70
C GLY A 400 -32.83 -14.96 -12.06
N GLY A 401 -32.19 -14.47 -10.99
CA GLY A 401 -31.21 -15.21 -10.21
C GLY A 401 -31.72 -16.57 -9.71
N VAL A 402 -30.82 -17.55 -9.65
CA VAL A 402 -31.13 -18.91 -9.20
C VAL A 402 -31.24 -18.92 -7.67
N TRP A 403 -32.33 -19.48 -7.13
CA TRP A 403 -32.43 -19.72 -5.69
C TRP A 403 -31.39 -20.76 -5.26
N GLN A 404 -30.63 -20.46 -4.21
CA GLN A 404 -29.65 -21.39 -3.63
C GLN A 404 -29.87 -21.48 -2.13
N ALA A 405 -29.99 -22.70 -1.59
CA ALA A 405 -30.10 -22.94 -0.15
C ALA A 405 -28.81 -23.54 0.42
N GLY A 406 -28.49 -23.14 1.65
CA GLY A 406 -27.31 -23.58 2.41
C GLY A 406 -27.60 -23.74 3.90
N SER A 407 -26.70 -24.40 4.61
CA SER A 407 -26.71 -24.56 6.07
C SER A 407 -25.29 -24.47 6.63
N LYS A 408 -25.16 -23.95 7.85
CA LYS A 408 -23.89 -23.93 8.59
C LYS A 408 -23.48 -25.36 8.91
N GLN A 409 -22.22 -25.73 8.67
CA GLN A 409 -21.65 -26.98 9.16
C GLN A 409 -21.41 -26.83 10.67
N GLY A 410 -21.87 -27.79 11.45
CA GLY A 410 -21.86 -27.75 12.92
C GLY A 410 -20.48 -28.03 13.51
#